data_AF-R4KL17-F1
#
_entry.id   AF-R4KL17-F1
#
_cell.length_a   1.000
_cell.length_b   1.000
_cell.length_c   1.000
_cell.angle_alpha   90.00
_cell.angle_beta   90.00
_cell.angle_gamma   90.00
#
_symmetry.space_group_name_H-M   'P 1'
#
loop_
_entity.id
_entity.type
_entity.pdbx_description
1 polymer ?
#
loop_
_entity_poly.entity_id
_entity_poly.type
_entity_poly.pdbx_seq_one_letter_code
_entity_poly.pdbx_strand_id
1 'polypeptide(L)'
;MEHTTNTKVIFADGMEEAKEKYLALGLKTEDPKAVLECYKVSELDDFDLAEDFNFVGEISVSPEVMNTIRQDPDRAYVLYYIENI
;
A
#
# COMPACT_ATOMS: atom_id res chain seq x y z
N MET A 1 5.93 19.67 2.16
CA MET A 1 6.65 18.49 2.71
C MET A 1 5.89 17.28 2.23
N GLU A 2 6.56 16.27 1.69
CA GLU A 2 5.87 15.07 1.20
C GLU A 2 5.32 14.27 2.38
N HIS A 3 4.02 13.95 2.34
CA HIS A 3 3.34 13.16 3.35
C HIS A 3 2.58 12.01 2.68
N THR A 4 2.75 10.80 3.21
CA THR A 4 1.98 9.63 2.80
C THR A 4 0.65 9.52 3.54
N THR A 5 -0.47 9.32 2.83
CA THR A 5 -1.81 9.21 3.43
C THR A 5 -2.58 8.02 2.89
N ASN A 6 -3.68 7.66 3.57
CA ASN A 6 -4.68 6.70 3.08
C ASN A 6 -4.13 5.29 2.75
N THR A 7 -3.15 4.78 3.50
CA THR A 7 -2.61 3.43 3.29
C THR A 7 -3.68 2.33 3.39
N LYS A 8 -3.73 1.44 2.40
CA LYS A 8 -4.57 0.23 2.38
C LYS A 8 -3.82 -0.97 1.81
N VAL A 9 -4.16 -2.15 2.30
CA VAL A 9 -3.82 -3.44 1.69
C VAL A 9 -5.00 -3.89 0.84
N ILE A 10 -4.75 -4.20 -0.42
CA ILE A 10 -5.74 -4.70 -1.38
C ILE A 10 -5.27 -6.05 -1.91
N PHE A 11 -6.12 -7.06 -1.81
CA PHE A 11 -5.89 -8.35 -2.45
C PHE A 11 -6.41 -8.34 -3.89
N ALA A 12 -5.53 -8.59 -4.85
CA ALA A 12 -5.84 -8.56 -6.27
C ALA A 12 -4.94 -9.51 -7.07
N ASP A 13 -5.38 -9.89 -8.26
CA ASP A 13 -4.62 -10.75 -9.17
C ASP A 13 -3.64 -9.94 -10.05
N GLY A 14 -3.76 -8.61 -10.04
CA GLY A 14 -2.86 -7.70 -10.75
C GLY A 14 -2.91 -6.26 -10.24
N MET A 15 -1.90 -5.47 -10.64
CA MET A 15 -1.74 -4.09 -10.19
C MET A 15 -2.90 -3.17 -10.62
N GLU A 16 -3.42 -3.35 -11.84
CA GLU A 16 -4.54 -2.54 -12.35
C GLU A 16 -5.80 -2.78 -11.50
N GLU A 17 -6.15 -4.04 -11.24
CA GLU A 17 -7.27 -4.41 -10.37
C GLU A 17 -7.09 -3.87 -8.94
N ALA A 18 -5.87 -3.93 -8.39
CA ALA A 18 -5.58 -3.39 -7.07
C ALA A 18 -5.85 -1.87 -6.99
N LYS A 19 -5.43 -1.12 -8.02
CA LYS A 19 -5.69 0.32 -8.14
C LYS A 19 -7.18 0.62 -8.31
N GLU A 20 -7.88 -0.12 -9.16
CA GLU A 20 -9.33 0.04 -9.34
C GLU A 20 -10.10 -0.18 -8.04
N LYS A 21 -9.82 -1.28 -7.33
CA LYS A 21 -10.41 -1.58 -6.02
C LYS A 21 -10.13 -0.50 -4.99
N TYR A 22 -8.90 0.02 -4.96
CA TYR A 22 -8.51 1.11 -4.06
C TYR A 22 -9.25 2.42 -4.39
N LEU A 23 -9.31 2.80 -5.67
CA LEU A 23 -10.02 4.00 -6.11
C LEU A 23 -11.53 3.92 -5.84
N ALA A 24 -12.11 2.72 -5.93
CA ALA A 24 -13.51 2.48 -5.59
C ALA A 24 -13.85 2.72 -4.11
N LEU A 25 -12.85 2.80 -3.21
CA LEU A 25 -13.06 3.16 -1.81
C LEU A 25 -13.45 4.64 -1.62
N GLY A 26 -13.27 5.49 -2.65
CA GLY A 26 -13.67 6.90 -2.61
C GLY A 26 -12.94 7.72 -1.55
N LEU A 27 -11.68 7.36 -1.25
CA LEU A 27 -10.83 8.06 -0.29
C LEU A 27 -10.52 9.47 -0.81
N LYS A 28 -10.57 10.46 0.09
CA LYS A 28 -10.28 11.86 -0.23
C LYS A 28 -8.83 12.18 0.11
N THR A 29 -8.20 12.98 -0.74
CA THR A 29 -6.88 13.57 -0.55
C THR A 29 -7.05 15.06 -0.27
N GLU A 30 -6.14 15.65 0.52
CA GLU A 30 -6.09 17.10 0.74
C GLU A 30 -5.40 17.78 -0.44
N ASP A 31 -4.41 17.13 -1.04
CA ASP A 31 -3.72 17.58 -2.24
C ASP A 31 -4.45 17.11 -3.51
N PRO A 32 -4.92 18.02 -4.40
CA PRO A 32 -5.50 17.65 -5.68
C PRO A 32 -4.48 17.05 -6.67
N LYS A 33 -3.18 17.16 -6.37
CA LYS A 33 -2.07 16.55 -7.13
C LYS A 33 -1.50 15.32 -6.43
N ALA A 34 -2.19 14.78 -5.44
CA ALA A 34 -1.78 13.56 -4.76
C ALA A 34 -1.47 12.43 -5.75
N VAL A 35 -0.35 11.76 -5.56
CA VAL A 35 0.11 10.66 -6.42
C VAL A 35 -0.21 9.34 -5.73
N LEU A 36 -0.89 8.43 -6.44
CA LEU A 36 -1.18 7.08 -5.92
C LEU A 36 0.00 6.15 -6.20
N GLU A 37 0.61 5.65 -5.14
CA GLU A 37 1.60 4.57 -5.21
C GLU A 37 0.95 3.21 -4.99
N CYS A 38 1.54 2.17 -5.60
CA CYS A 38 1.04 0.80 -5.51
C CYS A 38 2.20 -0.19 -5.62
N TYR A 39 2.43 -0.95 -4.55
CA TYR A 39 3.50 -1.94 -4.46
C TYR A 39 2.94 -3.32 -4.19
N LYS A 40 3.40 -4.31 -4.95
CA LYS A 40 3.15 -5.71 -4.65
C LYS A 40 4.20 -6.18 -3.65
N VAL A 41 3.77 -6.62 -2.48
CA VAL A 41 4.71 -6.96 -1.39
C VAL A 41 5.66 -8.09 -1.76
N SER A 42 5.20 -9.07 -2.54
CA SER A 42 5.99 -10.21 -2.99
C SER A 42 7.07 -9.85 -4.03
N GLU A 43 7.03 -8.65 -4.59
CA GLU A 43 8.00 -8.15 -5.58
C GLU A 43 9.02 -7.18 -4.96
N LEU A 44 8.93 -6.93 -3.64
CA LEU A 44 9.87 -6.08 -2.92
C LEU A 44 11.01 -6.95 -2.37
N ASP A 45 12.23 -6.71 -2.84
CA ASP A 45 13.41 -7.49 -2.47
C ASP A 45 13.71 -7.46 -0.96
N ASP A 46 13.45 -6.32 -0.30
CA ASP A 46 13.72 -6.12 1.13
C ASP A 46 12.51 -6.44 2.03
N PHE A 47 11.45 -7.04 1.49
CA PHE A 47 10.24 -7.34 2.25
C PHE A 47 10.30 -8.75 2.85
N ASP A 48 10.31 -8.84 4.19
CA ASP A 48 10.35 -10.11 4.91
C ASP A 48 9.04 -10.38 5.66
N LEU A 49 8.33 -11.44 5.28
CA LEU A 49 7.07 -11.84 5.93
C LEU A 49 7.24 -12.26 7.39
N ALA A 50 8.45 -12.64 7.81
CA ALA A 50 8.77 -13.02 9.19
C ALA A 50 8.95 -11.82 10.12
N GLU A 51 9.27 -10.64 9.58
CA GLU A 51 9.48 -9.41 10.36
C GLU A 51 8.15 -8.82 10.86
N ASP A 52 8.16 -8.25 12.07
CA ASP A 52 6.95 -7.66 12.68
C ASP A 52 6.48 -6.38 11.97
N PHE A 53 7.39 -5.69 11.29
CA PHE A 53 7.10 -4.52 10.45
C PHE A 53 7.99 -4.56 9.21
N ASN A 54 7.58 -3.90 8.14
CA ASN A 54 8.36 -3.77 6.92
C ASN A 54 8.30 -2.34 6.38
N PHE A 55 9.16 -2.03 5.41
CA PHE A 55 9.03 -0.84 4.58
C PHE A 55 8.41 -1.22 3.23
N VAL A 56 7.48 -0.39 2.77
CA VAL A 56 6.84 -0.51 1.46
C VAL A 56 6.88 0.86 0.81
N GLY A 57 7.77 1.03 -0.17
CA GLY A 57 8.08 2.35 -0.71
C GLY A 57 8.53 3.30 0.39
N GLU A 58 7.78 4.38 0.59
CA GLU A 58 8.05 5.47 1.54
C GLU A 58 7.36 5.30 2.90
N ILE A 59 6.67 4.16 3.14
CA ILE A 59 5.96 3.92 4.41
C ILE A 59 6.50 2.71 5.17
N SER A 60 6.37 2.77 6.50
CA SER A 60 6.49 1.59 7.36
C SER A 60 5.11 0.99 7.59
N VAL A 61 4.96 -0.31 7.34
CA VAL A 61 3.74 -1.06 7.62
C VAL A 61 3.81 -1.67 9.01
N SER A 62 2.79 -1.39 9.84
CA SER A 62 2.73 -1.84 11.23
C SER A 62 2.45 -3.36 11.34
N PRO A 63 2.62 -3.96 12.53
CA PRO A 63 2.28 -5.37 12.75
C PRO A 63 0.83 -5.74 12.38
N GLU A 64 -0.13 -4.83 12.55
CA GLU A 64 -1.52 -5.05 12.14
C GLU A 64 -1.68 -5.15 10.62
N VAL A 65 -0.97 -4.28 9.89
CA VAL A 65 -0.93 -4.30 8.42
C VAL A 65 -0.19 -5.55 7.94
N MET A 66 0.92 -5.91 8.57
CA MET A 66 1.64 -7.16 8.29
C MET A 66 0.77 -8.39 8.50
N ASN A 67 -0.03 -8.44 9.57
CA ASN A 67 -0.97 -9.52 9.81
C ASN A 67 -2.05 -9.63 8.72
N THR A 68 -2.44 -8.51 8.12
CA THR A 68 -3.33 -8.52 6.95
C THR A 68 -2.59 -9.08 5.74
N ILE A 69 -1.40 -8.55 5.43
CA ILE A 69 -0.58 -8.99 4.29
C ILE A 69 -0.32 -10.51 4.31
N ARG A 70 0.00 -11.07 5.49
CA ARG A 70 0.28 -12.50 5.68
C ARG A 70 -0.90 -13.43 5.36
N GLN A 71 -2.12 -12.92 5.25
CA GLN A 71 -3.28 -13.75 4.87
C GLN A 71 -3.19 -14.24 3.42
N ASP A 72 -2.63 -13.42 2.52
CA ASP A 72 -2.48 -13.74 1.09
C ASP A 72 -1.36 -12.86 0.47
N PRO A 73 -0.08 -13.13 0.80
CA PRO A 73 1.03 -12.25 0.44
C PRO A 73 1.27 -12.15 -1.08
N ASP A 74 0.99 -13.22 -1.83
CA ASP A 74 1.15 -13.26 -3.29
C ASP A 74 0.19 -12.32 -4.02
N ARG A 75 -0.92 -11.97 -3.36
CA ARG A 75 -1.97 -11.10 -3.91
C ARG A 75 -2.05 -9.76 -3.18
N ALA A 76 -1.21 -9.54 -2.17
CA ALA A 76 -1.23 -8.33 -1.35
C ALA A 76 -0.53 -7.16 -2.06
N TYR A 77 -1.31 -6.14 -2.37
CA TYR A 77 -0.84 -4.84 -2.83
C TYR A 77 -1.02 -3.81 -1.72
N VAL A 78 0.02 -3.03 -1.44
CA VAL A 78 -0.05 -1.89 -0.52
C VAL A 78 -0.12 -0.61 -1.35
N LEU A 79 -1.18 0.16 -1.14
CA LEU A 79 -1.45 1.41 -1.84
C LEU A 79 -1.61 2.56 -0.87
N TYR A 80 -1.07 3.72 -1.22
CA TYR A 80 -1.17 4.95 -0.45
C TYR A 80 -0.99 6.16 -1.37
N TYR A 81 -1.47 7.32 -0.93
CA TYR A 81 -1.22 8.58 -1.63
C TYR A 81 0.03 9.27 -1.09
N ILE A 82 0.78 9.93 -1.96
CA ILE A 82 1.80 10.92 -1.61
C ILE A 82 1.22 12.31 -1.90
N GLU A 83 1.15 13.15 -0.87
CA GLU A 83 0.66 14.52 -0.94
C GLU A 83 1.80 15.51 -0.74
N ASN A 84 1.79 16.63 -1.47
CA ASN A 84 2.79 17.69 -1.32
C ASN A 84 2.10 19.00 -0.89
N ILE A 85 1.89 19.09 0.42
CA ILE A 85 1.32 20.26 1.10
C ILE A 85 2.38 21.22 1.63
#